data_AF-A0A9Q4EQU0-F1
#
_entry.id   AF-A0A9Q4EQU0-F1
#
_cell.length_a   1.000
_cell.length_b   1.000
_cell.length_c   1.000
_cell.angle_alpha   90.00
_cell.angle_beta   90.00
_cell.angle_gamma   90.00
#
_symmetry.space_group_name_H-M   'P 1'
#
loop_
_entity.id
_entity.type
_entity.pdbx_description
1 polymer ?
#
loop_
_entity_poly.entity_id
_entity_poly.type
_entity_poly.pdbx_seq_one_letter_code
_entity_poly.pdbx_strand_id
1 'polypeptide(L)'
;MKKILSILFFIVMLAGCSSNADSEKQNTAGEQTAKATPQSTSSQKDSIDEYQPNAQVTDDRSLLKVNQTFSDDKGEAVLKDIKQVNQTYKIGNVELTVKEMKLIHLRPDYSMIDYFHVLTHDEEFDFVKVFVDIKNTSSEKVNFAPIALMKTNTGETFDWNKDMYLEELNGELEGGAEKSGNLGFIVNAASGHAHDEPSAEKKKKEIKWIEITTSDVFDQNHKKITDSQKIKIAF
;
A
#
# COMPACT_ATOMS: atom_id res chain seq x y z
N MET A 1 31.21 15.15 -61.34
CA MET A 1 30.32 15.94 -62.23
C MET A 1 28.91 15.88 -61.67
N LYS A 2 28.29 17.06 -61.40
CA LYS A 2 26.86 17.42 -61.45
C LYS A 2 25.86 16.55 -60.63
N LYS A 3 24.95 17.04 -59.78
CA LYS A 3 24.38 18.36 -59.39
C LYS A 3 23.46 18.08 -58.14
N ILE A 4 23.49 18.88 -57.07
CA ILE A 4 22.42 19.84 -56.59
C ILE A 4 21.13 19.12 -56.11
N LEU A 5 20.41 19.41 -55.02
CA LEU A 5 20.42 20.34 -53.86
C LEU A 5 19.09 20.10 -53.11
N SER A 6 19.00 20.56 -51.85
CA SER A 6 17.81 20.99 -51.06
C SER A 6 17.63 20.14 -49.80
N ILE A 7 18.15 20.51 -48.61
CA ILE A 7 17.79 21.65 -47.73
C ILE A 7 16.27 21.81 -47.60
N LEU A 8 15.74 21.42 -46.44
CA LEU A 8 14.88 22.31 -45.66
C LEU A 8 15.09 22.09 -44.15
N PHE A 9 15.51 23.19 -43.54
CA PHE A 9 15.60 23.51 -42.13
C PHE A 9 14.20 23.50 -41.50
N PHE A 10 14.04 23.02 -40.25
CA PHE A 10 12.98 23.54 -39.40
C PHE A 10 13.55 23.91 -38.02
N ILE A 11 13.47 25.21 -37.76
CA ILE A 11 13.95 25.91 -36.58
C ILE A 11 12.96 25.76 -35.45
N VAL A 12 13.55 25.61 -34.28
CA VAL A 12 13.07 25.76 -32.91
C VAL A 12 12.07 26.91 -32.74
N MET A 13 10.96 26.66 -32.04
CA MET A 13 10.30 27.69 -31.23
C MET A 13 10.24 27.24 -29.76
N LEU A 14 11.11 27.86 -28.97
CA LEU A 14 10.93 28.08 -27.54
C LEU A 14 9.88 29.19 -27.36
N ALA A 15 8.84 28.92 -26.59
CA ALA A 15 8.08 29.97 -25.90
C ALA A 15 7.97 29.56 -24.42
N GLY A 16 8.78 30.22 -23.61
CA GLY A 16 8.59 30.25 -22.16
C GLY A 16 7.53 31.29 -21.81
N CYS A 17 6.62 30.93 -20.92
CA CYS A 17 5.87 31.89 -20.13
C CYS A 17 6.35 31.78 -18.68
N SER A 18 7.19 32.71 -18.28
CA SER A 18 7.36 33.05 -16.86
C SER A 18 6.28 34.05 -16.49
N SER A 19 5.62 33.84 -15.36
CA SER A 19 4.93 34.93 -14.65
C SER A 19 4.99 34.66 -13.16
N ASN A 20 6.03 35.23 -12.54
CA ASN A 20 6.02 35.58 -11.12
C ASN A 20 5.14 36.83 -10.96
N ALA A 21 4.24 36.80 -9.99
CA ALA A 21 3.65 37.99 -9.40
C ALA A 21 3.77 37.86 -7.89
N ASP A 22 4.86 38.40 -7.34
CA ASP A 22 4.91 38.83 -5.95
C ASP A 22 4.20 40.18 -5.86
N SER A 23 3.39 40.37 -4.83
CA SER A 23 2.95 41.68 -4.36
C SER A 23 2.95 41.67 -2.84
N GLU A 24 3.56 42.71 -2.30
CA GLU A 24 4.13 42.81 -0.97
C GLU A 24 3.11 43.00 0.18
N LYS A 25 3.51 42.45 1.35
CA LYS A 25 3.41 42.96 2.73
C LYS A 25 2.45 44.14 3.05
N GLN A 26 1.66 44.01 4.12
CA GLN A 26 1.88 44.78 5.37
C GLN A 26 1.07 44.27 6.59
N ASN A 27 1.73 44.33 7.75
CA ASN A 27 1.32 43.96 9.12
C ASN A 27 0.08 44.70 9.66
N THR A 28 -0.64 44.05 10.60
CA THR A 28 -0.94 44.67 11.92
C THR A 28 -1.33 43.62 12.98
N ALA A 29 -0.78 43.80 14.17
CA ALA A 29 -1.01 43.01 15.37
C ALA A 29 -2.30 43.45 16.11
N GLY A 30 -2.92 42.55 16.88
CA GLY A 30 -3.88 42.92 17.91
C GLY A 30 -4.86 41.84 18.38
N GLU A 31 -4.59 41.34 19.59
CA GLU A 31 -5.56 40.96 20.64
C GLU A 31 -6.12 39.53 20.77
N GLN A 32 -5.90 39.01 21.98
CA GLN A 32 -6.38 37.75 22.54
C GLN A 32 -7.91 37.74 22.66
N THR A 33 -8.54 36.63 22.30
CA THR A 33 -9.69 36.10 23.06
C THR A 33 -9.66 34.58 23.03
N ALA A 34 -9.50 33.98 24.21
CA ALA A 34 -9.75 32.58 24.44
C ALA A 34 -11.23 32.28 24.17
N LYS A 35 -11.51 31.41 23.21
CA LYS A 35 -12.83 30.80 23.03
C LYS A 35 -12.65 29.31 22.77
N ALA A 36 -13.30 28.53 23.62
CA ALA A 36 -13.25 27.08 23.65
C ALA A 36 -13.38 26.46 22.25
N THR A 37 -12.42 25.60 21.91
CA THR A 37 -12.47 24.77 20.71
C THR A 37 -13.68 23.84 20.82
N PRO A 38 -14.68 23.93 19.93
CA PRO A 38 -15.66 22.87 19.84
C PRO A 38 -14.94 21.62 19.37
N GLN A 39 -15.14 20.52 20.10
CA GLN A 39 -14.72 19.17 19.77
C GLN A 39 -15.18 18.85 18.35
N SER A 40 -14.29 19.03 17.37
CA SER A 40 -14.52 18.62 16.00
C SER A 40 -14.61 17.11 15.98
N THR A 41 -15.79 16.62 15.61
CA THR A 41 -16.01 15.31 15.00
C THR A 41 -15.19 15.22 13.70
N SER A 42 -13.87 15.05 13.82
CA SER A 42 -12.95 14.77 12.71
C SER A 42 -12.64 13.28 12.73
N SER A 43 -13.53 12.48 12.15
CA SER A 43 -13.30 11.03 12.04
C SER A 43 -13.84 10.43 10.75
N GLN A 44 -14.37 11.24 9.83
CA GLN A 44 -15.02 10.73 8.62
C GLN A 44 -14.46 11.30 7.32
N LYS A 45 -13.62 12.34 7.38
CA LYS A 45 -13.01 12.94 6.19
C LYS A 45 -11.54 12.53 6.00
N ASP A 46 -10.87 12.17 7.08
CA ASP A 46 -9.42 11.90 7.05
C ASP A 46 -9.08 10.53 6.43
N SER A 47 -9.99 9.55 6.45
CA SER A 47 -9.69 8.17 5.99
C SER A 47 -9.72 7.96 4.48
N ILE A 48 -10.39 8.83 3.71
CA ILE A 48 -10.53 8.66 2.24
C ILE A 48 -9.27 9.15 1.50
N ASP A 49 -8.44 9.97 2.14
CA ASP A 49 -7.26 10.59 1.54
C ASP A 49 -5.93 9.91 1.93
N GLU A 50 -5.98 8.81 2.68
CA GLU A 50 -4.77 8.17 3.21
C GLU A 50 -3.95 7.43 2.16
N TYR A 51 -4.57 6.93 1.09
CA TYR A 51 -3.90 6.33 -0.06
C TYR A 51 -4.74 6.44 -1.34
N GLN A 52 -4.09 6.29 -2.50
CA GLN A 52 -4.74 6.31 -3.80
C GLN A 52 -5.41 4.95 -4.11
N PRO A 53 -6.56 4.90 -4.81
CA PRO A 53 -7.14 3.64 -5.24
C PRO A 53 -6.16 2.82 -6.06
N ASN A 54 -6.04 1.54 -5.72
CA ASN A 54 -5.28 0.60 -6.51
C ASN A 54 -5.96 0.38 -7.88
N ALA A 55 -5.19 0.16 -8.94
CA ALA A 55 -5.74 -0.01 -10.30
C ALA A 55 -6.50 -1.33 -10.50
N GLN A 56 -6.21 -2.36 -9.69
CA GLN A 56 -6.64 -3.75 -9.90
C GLN A 56 -7.55 -4.28 -8.78
N VAL A 57 -7.48 -3.68 -7.59
CA VAL A 57 -8.30 -4.07 -6.42
C VAL A 57 -9.41 -3.03 -6.17
N THR A 58 -10.62 -3.50 -5.85
CA THR A 58 -11.78 -2.66 -5.47
C THR A 58 -11.43 -1.70 -4.33
N ASP A 59 -11.87 -0.45 -4.43
CA ASP A 59 -11.58 0.60 -3.44
C ASP A 59 -12.21 0.28 -2.08
N ASP A 60 -11.37 0.09 -1.05
CA ASP A 60 -11.80 -0.26 0.30
C ASP A 60 -11.71 0.90 1.32
N ARG A 61 -11.34 2.11 0.89
CA ARG A 61 -11.11 3.26 1.80
C ARG A 61 -12.33 3.67 2.60
N SER A 62 -13.50 3.48 2.02
CA SER A 62 -14.77 3.77 2.69
C SER A 62 -15.21 2.68 3.67
N LEU A 63 -14.62 1.48 3.59
CA LEU A 63 -14.95 0.33 4.42
C LEU A 63 -14.38 0.49 5.82
N LEU A 64 -15.22 0.93 6.77
CA LEU A 64 -14.82 1.21 8.16
C LEU A 64 -15.65 0.43 9.19
N LYS A 65 -16.68 -0.29 8.75
CA LYS A 65 -17.58 -1.08 9.62
C LYS A 65 -17.72 -2.49 9.10
N VAL A 66 -17.68 -3.49 9.99
CA VAL A 66 -17.90 -4.89 9.62
C VAL A 66 -19.25 -5.06 8.92
N ASN A 67 -19.27 -5.87 7.87
CA ASN A 67 -20.34 -6.07 6.89
C ASN A 67 -20.67 -4.86 6.01
N GLN A 68 -19.86 -3.80 6.04
CA GLN A 68 -19.97 -2.74 5.04
C GLN A 68 -19.48 -3.25 3.68
N THR A 69 -20.18 -2.85 2.64
CA THR A 69 -19.88 -3.22 1.26
C THR A 69 -19.52 -1.97 0.45
N PHE A 70 -18.62 -2.15 -0.52
CA PHE A 70 -18.33 -1.18 -1.56
C PHE A 70 -18.19 -1.91 -2.89
N SER A 71 -18.66 -1.31 -3.97
CA SER A 71 -18.56 -1.89 -5.30
C SER A 71 -18.12 -0.83 -6.30
N ASP A 72 -17.19 -1.20 -7.17
CA ASP A 72 -16.71 -0.41 -8.30
C ASP A 72 -16.59 -1.28 -9.55
N ASP A 73 -15.90 -0.78 -10.57
CA ASP A 73 -15.68 -1.48 -11.84
C ASP A 73 -14.75 -2.71 -11.71
N LYS A 74 -14.12 -2.93 -10.55
CA LYS A 74 -13.22 -4.06 -10.29
C LYS A 74 -13.88 -5.18 -9.49
N GLY A 75 -15.06 -4.93 -8.93
CA GLY A 75 -15.81 -5.93 -8.17
C GLY A 75 -16.56 -5.37 -6.97
N GLU A 76 -16.87 -6.26 -6.03
CA GLU A 76 -17.55 -5.98 -4.76
C GLU A 76 -16.70 -6.45 -3.59
N ALA A 77 -16.42 -5.55 -2.65
CA ALA A 77 -15.68 -5.80 -1.43
C ALA A 77 -16.60 -5.71 -0.21
N VAL A 78 -16.53 -6.70 0.68
CA VAL A 78 -17.24 -6.71 1.98
C VAL A 78 -16.23 -6.79 3.11
N LEU A 79 -16.30 -5.85 4.04
CA LEU A 79 -15.41 -5.82 5.20
C LEU A 79 -15.82 -6.88 6.21
N LYS A 80 -14.97 -7.87 6.46
CA LYS A 80 -15.19 -8.92 7.46
C LYS A 80 -14.65 -8.53 8.83
N ASP A 81 -13.51 -7.86 8.86
CA ASP A 81 -12.87 -7.40 10.09
C ASP A 81 -11.90 -6.25 9.84
N ILE A 82 -11.64 -5.42 10.86
CA ILE A 82 -10.79 -4.23 10.76
C ILE A 82 -10.06 -3.95 12.08
N LYS A 83 -8.77 -3.69 11.98
CA LYS A 83 -7.92 -3.24 13.07
C LYS A 83 -7.21 -1.94 12.70
N GLN A 84 -7.51 -0.87 13.43
CA GLN A 84 -6.68 0.33 13.45
C GLN A 84 -5.46 0.05 14.33
N VAL A 85 -4.27 0.00 13.71
CA VAL A 85 -3.01 -0.38 14.35
C VAL A 85 -2.25 0.87 14.78
N ASN A 86 -2.01 1.81 13.86
CA ASN A 86 -1.32 3.08 14.08
C ASN A 86 -0.04 2.97 14.93
N GLN A 87 0.78 1.96 14.64
CA GLN A 87 1.98 1.64 15.42
C GLN A 87 3.22 1.71 14.53
N THR A 88 4.22 2.46 14.97
CA THR A 88 5.54 2.55 14.33
C THR A 88 6.54 1.58 14.96
N TYR A 89 7.24 0.83 14.12
CA TYR A 89 8.31 -0.09 14.45
C TYR A 89 9.62 0.46 13.89
N LYS A 90 10.67 0.46 14.71
CA LYS A 90 12.00 0.93 14.31
C LYS A 90 12.88 -0.25 13.96
N ILE A 91 13.25 -0.38 12.68
CA ILE A 91 14.13 -1.41 12.14
C ILE A 91 15.41 -0.72 11.68
N GLY A 92 16.29 -0.43 12.65
CA GLY A 92 17.53 0.30 12.37
C GLY A 92 17.23 1.71 11.90
N ASN A 93 17.63 2.03 10.66
CA ASN A 93 17.38 3.31 10.01
C ASN A 93 16.08 3.34 9.18
N VAL A 94 15.19 2.36 9.37
CA VAL A 94 13.88 2.33 8.74
C VAL A 94 12.80 2.39 9.80
N GLU A 95 11.84 3.29 9.63
CA GLU A 95 10.60 3.33 10.41
C GLU A 95 9.48 2.72 9.55
N LEU A 96 8.86 1.66 10.06
CA LEU A 96 7.67 1.02 9.46
C LEU A 96 6.47 1.35 10.34
N THR A 97 5.52 2.10 9.84
CA THR A 97 4.24 2.34 10.51
C THR A 97 3.18 1.45 9.90
N VAL A 98 2.62 0.54 10.70
CA VAL A 98 1.42 -0.18 10.30
C VAL A 98 0.22 0.64 10.75
N LYS A 99 -0.54 1.17 9.79
CA LYS A 99 -1.69 2.03 10.05
C LYS A 99 -2.95 1.21 10.29
N GLU A 100 -3.25 0.30 9.37
CA GLU A 100 -4.50 -0.43 9.34
C GLU A 100 -4.28 -1.86 8.85
N MET A 101 -5.09 -2.79 9.38
CA MET A 101 -5.25 -4.13 8.84
C MET A 101 -6.74 -4.43 8.63
N LYS A 102 -7.10 -4.97 7.47
CA LYS A 102 -8.47 -5.39 7.14
C LYS A 102 -8.51 -6.84 6.68
N LEU A 103 -9.59 -7.53 7.02
CA LEU A 103 -9.99 -8.79 6.40
C LEU A 103 -11.18 -8.48 5.49
N ILE A 104 -11.02 -8.69 4.19
CA ILE A 104 -12.01 -8.32 3.17
C ILE A 104 -12.40 -9.57 2.40
N HIS A 105 -13.69 -9.72 2.14
CA HIS A 105 -14.19 -10.64 1.13
C HIS A 105 -14.31 -9.90 -0.20
N LEU A 106 -13.78 -10.47 -1.27
CA LEU A 106 -13.81 -9.90 -2.62
C LEU A 106 -14.54 -10.85 -3.57
N ARG A 107 -15.52 -10.29 -4.30
CA ARG A 107 -16.02 -10.83 -5.55
C ARG A 107 -15.49 -9.94 -6.68
N PRO A 108 -14.42 -10.33 -7.37
CA PRO A 108 -13.90 -9.56 -8.50
C PRO A 108 -14.95 -9.43 -9.62
N ASP A 109 -14.89 -8.34 -10.37
CA ASP A 109 -15.57 -8.25 -11.66
C ASP A 109 -14.98 -9.27 -12.63
N TYR A 110 -15.79 -9.70 -13.61
CA TYR A 110 -15.35 -10.67 -14.62
C TYR A 110 -14.08 -10.22 -15.36
N SER A 111 -13.92 -8.91 -15.57
CA SER A 111 -12.72 -8.34 -16.21
C SER A 111 -11.44 -8.46 -15.39
N MET A 112 -11.53 -8.73 -14.08
CA MET A 112 -10.39 -8.88 -13.16
C MET A 112 -10.00 -10.34 -12.92
N ILE A 113 -10.69 -11.32 -13.51
CA ILE A 113 -10.42 -12.75 -13.30
C ILE A 113 -8.97 -13.11 -13.66
N ASP A 114 -8.49 -12.69 -14.84
CA ASP A 114 -7.13 -13.01 -15.30
C ASP A 114 -6.05 -12.44 -14.38
N TYR A 115 -6.33 -11.31 -13.74
CA TYR A 115 -5.43 -10.71 -12.78
C TYR A 115 -5.28 -11.59 -11.53
N PHE A 116 -6.39 -12.05 -10.96
CA PHE A 116 -6.37 -12.86 -9.74
C PHE A 116 -6.07 -14.34 -9.98
N HIS A 117 -6.24 -14.85 -11.20
CA HIS A 117 -5.97 -16.26 -11.56
C HIS A 117 -4.52 -16.70 -11.32
N VAL A 118 -3.56 -15.78 -11.33
CA VAL A 118 -2.16 -16.11 -10.97
C VAL A 118 -1.97 -16.32 -9.46
N LEU A 119 -2.95 -15.90 -8.64
CA LEU A 119 -2.94 -15.96 -7.18
C LEU A 119 -3.93 -17.00 -6.62
N THR A 120 -5.09 -17.18 -7.24
CA THR A 120 -6.14 -18.14 -6.83
C THR A 120 -7.05 -18.53 -8.01
N HIS A 121 -7.64 -19.72 -7.98
CA HIS A 121 -8.71 -20.13 -8.91
C HIS A 121 -10.11 -19.95 -8.31
N ASP A 122 -10.22 -19.40 -7.11
CA ASP A 122 -11.50 -19.14 -6.46
C ASP A 122 -12.17 -17.92 -7.13
N GLU A 123 -13.45 -18.04 -7.47
CA GLU A 123 -14.25 -16.93 -8.04
C GLU A 123 -14.47 -15.79 -7.03
N GLU A 124 -14.51 -16.12 -5.75
CA GLU A 124 -14.61 -15.18 -4.64
C GLU A 124 -13.70 -15.64 -3.51
N PHE A 125 -13.03 -14.71 -2.86
CA PHE A 125 -12.02 -15.05 -1.87
C PHE A 125 -11.93 -14.04 -0.75
N ASP A 126 -11.31 -14.46 0.35
CA ASP A 126 -11.00 -13.58 1.45
C ASP A 126 -9.53 -13.16 1.33
N PHE A 127 -9.19 -11.92 1.68
CA PHE A 127 -7.81 -11.47 1.74
C PHE A 127 -7.56 -10.59 2.96
N VAL A 128 -6.32 -10.64 3.45
CA VAL A 128 -5.84 -9.71 4.47
C VAL A 128 -5.09 -8.59 3.78
N LYS A 129 -5.52 -7.35 4.05
CA LYS A 129 -4.86 -6.12 3.63
C LYS A 129 -4.11 -5.50 4.82
N VAL A 130 -2.91 -5.00 4.58
CA VAL A 130 -2.15 -4.19 5.54
C VAL A 130 -1.74 -2.88 4.87
N PHE A 131 -2.15 -1.75 5.45
CA PHE A 131 -1.75 -0.41 5.00
C PHE A 131 -0.56 0.08 5.84
N VAL A 132 0.52 0.48 5.18
CA VAL A 132 1.78 0.85 5.83
C VAL A 132 2.35 2.16 5.30
N ASP A 133 3.11 2.84 6.17
CA ASP A 133 4.11 3.84 5.77
C ASP A 133 5.51 3.31 6.07
N ILE A 134 6.46 3.61 5.21
CA ILE A 134 7.87 3.25 5.32
C ILE A 134 8.69 4.52 5.17
N LYS A 135 9.61 4.76 6.11
CA LYS A 135 10.51 5.90 6.07
C LYS A 135 11.95 5.46 6.26
N ASN A 136 12.83 5.85 5.34
CA ASN A 136 14.27 5.77 5.58
C ASN A 136 14.71 7.01 6.36
N THR A 137 15.10 6.84 7.62
CA THR A 137 15.52 7.94 8.50
C THR A 137 16.99 8.33 8.33
N SER A 138 17.74 7.64 7.46
CA SER A 138 19.14 7.97 7.17
C SER A 138 19.28 8.80 5.89
N SER A 139 20.47 9.38 5.66
CA SER A 139 20.83 10.03 4.40
C SER A 139 21.24 9.05 3.29
N GLU A 140 21.48 7.78 3.64
CA GLU A 140 21.99 6.78 2.72
C GLU A 140 20.85 5.92 2.16
N LYS A 141 21.03 5.39 0.95
CA LYS A 141 20.11 4.41 0.37
C LYS A 141 20.12 3.10 1.17
N VAL A 142 18.94 2.51 1.36
CA VAL A 142 18.75 1.18 1.95
C VAL A 142 17.85 0.31 1.09
N ASN A 143 17.89 -1.01 1.29
CA ASN A 143 16.97 -1.97 0.70
C ASN A 143 16.14 -2.63 1.83
N PHE A 144 14.82 -2.60 1.68
CA PHE A 144 13.87 -3.05 2.70
C PHE A 144 12.55 -3.52 2.08
N ALA A 145 11.91 -4.51 2.71
CA ALA A 145 10.55 -4.92 2.43
C ALA A 145 9.73 -4.90 3.74
N PRO A 146 8.58 -4.21 3.78
CA PRO A 146 7.73 -4.15 4.98
C PRO A 146 7.18 -5.54 5.36
N ILE A 147 6.96 -6.42 4.38
CA ILE A 147 6.51 -7.80 4.58
C ILE A 147 7.33 -8.71 3.66
N ALA A 148 8.38 -9.33 4.19
CA ALA A 148 9.11 -10.39 3.49
C ALA A 148 8.38 -11.74 3.60
N LEU A 149 7.73 -11.98 4.74
CA LEU A 149 6.89 -13.15 4.99
C LEU A 149 5.69 -12.74 5.84
N MET A 150 4.49 -13.17 5.48
CA MET A 150 3.32 -13.12 6.35
C MET A 150 2.89 -14.53 6.72
N LYS A 151 2.49 -14.72 7.98
CA LYS A 151 1.92 -15.98 8.49
C LYS A 151 0.59 -15.72 9.19
N THR A 152 -0.39 -16.58 8.98
CA THR A 152 -1.69 -16.49 9.68
C THR A 152 -1.77 -17.49 10.85
N ASN A 153 -2.78 -17.33 11.69
CA ASN A 153 -3.15 -18.33 12.71
C ASN A 153 -3.58 -19.68 12.14
N THR A 154 -3.90 -19.77 10.84
CA THR A 154 -4.32 -21.01 10.18
C THR A 154 -3.13 -21.86 9.74
N GLY A 155 -1.93 -21.28 9.79
CA GLY A 155 -0.68 -21.90 9.34
C GLY A 155 -0.29 -21.54 7.92
N GLU A 156 -1.11 -20.77 7.19
CA GLU A 156 -0.77 -20.27 5.85
C GLU A 156 0.39 -19.26 5.92
N THR A 157 1.23 -19.28 4.89
CA THR A 157 2.40 -18.41 4.76
C THR A 157 2.47 -17.82 3.36
N PHE A 158 2.83 -16.54 3.27
CA PHE A 158 2.88 -15.78 2.03
C PHE A 158 4.20 -15.03 1.96
N ASP A 159 4.92 -15.16 0.85
CA ASP A 159 6.02 -14.27 0.53
C ASP A 159 5.51 -13.07 -0.27
N TRP A 160 6.39 -12.11 -0.58
CA TRP A 160 6.03 -10.91 -1.33
C TRP A 160 5.51 -11.18 -2.75
N ASN A 161 5.76 -12.36 -3.35
CA ASN A 161 5.26 -12.68 -4.70
C ASN A 161 3.75 -12.95 -4.70
N LYS A 162 3.15 -13.08 -3.51
CA LYS A 162 1.71 -13.27 -3.32
C LYS A 162 0.97 -11.98 -2.98
N ASP A 163 1.66 -10.83 -3.00
CA ASP A 163 1.01 -9.53 -2.83
C ASP A 163 0.16 -9.18 -4.05
N MET A 164 -1.11 -8.88 -3.82
CA MET A 164 -2.09 -8.49 -4.85
C MET A 164 -2.17 -6.98 -5.11
N TYR A 165 -1.48 -6.14 -4.33
CA TYR A 165 -1.54 -4.69 -4.55
C TYR A 165 -0.43 -4.22 -5.49
N LEU A 166 0.75 -4.84 -5.43
CA LEU A 166 1.90 -4.57 -6.31
C LEU A 166 2.29 -3.08 -6.32
N GLU A 167 2.16 -2.39 -5.17
CA GLU A 167 2.42 -0.95 -5.03
C GLU A 167 3.92 -0.60 -4.82
N GLU A 168 4.82 -1.48 -5.26
CA GLU A 168 6.29 -1.25 -5.27
C GLU A 168 6.91 -0.82 -3.93
N LEU A 169 6.35 -1.34 -2.83
CA LEU A 169 6.80 -1.05 -1.46
C LEU A 169 8.11 -1.76 -1.09
N ASN A 170 8.45 -2.82 -1.82
CA ASN A 170 9.66 -3.62 -1.60
C ASN A 170 10.85 -3.05 -2.37
N GLY A 171 12.05 -3.14 -1.79
CA GLY A 171 13.31 -2.86 -2.46
C GLY A 171 13.97 -1.57 -2.01
N GLU A 172 14.50 -0.80 -2.96
CA GLU A 172 15.30 0.39 -2.66
C GLU A 172 14.46 1.56 -2.09
N LEU A 173 15.05 2.23 -1.10
CA LEU A 173 14.57 3.45 -0.48
C LEU A 173 15.74 4.44 -0.42
N GLU A 174 15.61 5.57 -1.12
CA GLU A 174 16.58 6.66 -1.03
C GLU A 174 16.66 7.23 0.40
N GLY A 175 17.76 7.92 0.71
CA GLY A 175 17.93 8.60 1.99
C GLY A 175 16.80 9.61 2.24
N GLY A 176 16.15 9.54 3.41
CA GLY A 176 15.05 10.41 3.78
C GLY A 176 13.71 10.11 3.06
N ALA A 177 13.66 9.12 2.16
CA ALA A 177 12.46 8.82 1.40
C ALA A 177 11.36 8.20 2.26
N GLU A 178 10.12 8.49 1.87
CA GLU A 178 8.90 7.92 2.43
C GLU A 178 8.11 7.21 1.32
N LYS A 179 7.58 6.02 1.62
CA LYS A 179 6.64 5.27 0.77
C LYS A 179 5.44 4.87 1.60
N SER A 180 4.25 4.94 1.03
CA SER A 180 3.01 4.49 1.66
C SER A 180 2.22 3.66 0.69
N GLY A 181 1.56 2.63 1.18
CA GLY A 181 0.73 1.78 0.33
C GLY A 181 0.24 0.53 1.03
N ASN A 182 -0.44 -0.29 0.24
CA ASN A 182 -1.12 -1.49 0.67
C ASN A 182 -0.34 -2.74 0.25
N LEU A 183 -0.37 -3.74 1.13
CA LEU A 183 -0.03 -5.12 0.78
C LEU A 183 -1.23 -6.01 1.08
N GLY A 184 -1.50 -6.99 0.22
CA GLY A 184 -2.71 -7.81 0.31
C GLY A 184 -2.46 -9.25 -0.09
N PHE A 185 -2.98 -10.19 0.70
CA PHE A 185 -2.71 -11.62 0.50
C PHE A 185 -4.00 -12.43 0.63
N ILE A 186 -4.26 -13.27 -0.38
CA ILE A 186 -5.45 -14.15 -0.42
C ILE A 186 -5.29 -15.28 0.59
N VAL A 187 -6.22 -15.36 1.55
CA VAL A 187 -6.24 -16.36 2.63
C VAL A 187 -7.38 -17.34 2.44
N ASN A 188 -7.23 -18.55 2.98
CA ASN A 188 -8.22 -19.63 2.84
C ASN A 188 -8.53 -20.01 1.38
N ALA A 189 -7.60 -19.82 0.44
CA ALA A 189 -7.81 -20.19 -0.95
C ALA A 189 -8.05 -21.72 -1.09
N ALA A 190 -9.06 -22.13 -1.85
CA ALA A 190 -9.41 -23.53 -2.03
C ALA A 190 -8.41 -24.23 -2.96
N SER A 191 -7.99 -23.59 -4.04
CA SER A 191 -6.82 -24.01 -4.82
C SER A 191 -5.57 -23.37 -4.22
N GLY A 192 -4.61 -24.17 -3.76
CA GLY A 192 -3.44 -23.68 -3.03
C GLY A 192 -2.57 -22.69 -3.81
N HIS A 193 -1.77 -21.93 -3.06
CA HIS A 193 -0.69 -21.05 -3.55
C HIS A 193 0.49 -21.78 -4.21
N ALA A 194 0.42 -23.11 -4.29
CA ALA A 194 1.37 -24.03 -4.90
C ALA A 194 0.60 -25.01 -5.81
N HIS A 195 1.20 -25.35 -6.95
CA HIS A 195 0.61 -26.22 -7.98
C HIS A 195 0.36 -27.68 -7.55
N ASP A 196 0.74 -28.07 -6.34
CA ASP A 196 0.65 -29.44 -5.86
C ASP A 196 -0.25 -29.49 -4.64
N GLU A 197 -1.55 -29.72 -4.86
CA GLU A 197 -2.44 -30.61 -4.07
C GLU A 197 -3.92 -30.25 -4.39
N PRO A 198 -4.73 -31.20 -4.89
CA PRO A 198 -6.15 -31.01 -5.07
C PRO A 198 -6.81 -30.95 -3.69
N SER A 199 -7.14 -29.74 -3.27
CA SER A 199 -7.59 -29.47 -1.91
C SER A 199 -9.09 -29.76 -1.80
N ALA A 200 -9.41 -30.90 -1.17
CA ALA A 200 -10.74 -31.23 -0.66
C ALA A 200 -11.30 -30.06 0.16
N GLU A 201 -12.61 -29.79 0.05
CA GLU A 201 -13.38 -28.75 0.75
C GLU A 201 -12.70 -28.22 2.04
N LYS A 202 -11.80 -27.24 1.89
CA LYS A 202 -11.20 -26.58 3.03
C LYS A 202 -12.28 -25.67 3.60
N LYS A 203 -12.88 -26.07 4.73
CA LYS A 203 -13.69 -25.14 5.54
C LYS A 203 -12.86 -23.88 5.79
N LYS A 204 -13.37 -22.72 5.34
CA LYS A 204 -12.74 -21.42 5.58
C LYS A 204 -12.46 -21.29 7.08
N LYS A 205 -11.18 -21.22 7.44
CA LYS A 205 -10.75 -21.08 8.83
C LYS A 205 -10.80 -19.61 9.21
N GLU A 206 -11.27 -19.34 10.40
CA GLU A 206 -11.31 -17.99 10.96
C GLU A 206 -9.89 -17.42 11.08
N ILE A 207 -9.65 -16.25 10.49
CA ILE A 207 -8.39 -15.50 10.63
C ILE A 207 -8.50 -14.64 11.88
N LYS A 208 -7.61 -14.87 12.85
CA LYS A 208 -7.58 -14.18 14.15
C LYS A 208 -6.38 -13.25 14.29
N TRP A 209 -5.27 -13.60 13.65
CA TRP A 209 -4.06 -12.81 13.67
C TRP A 209 -3.19 -13.11 12.45
N ILE A 210 -2.35 -12.14 12.11
CA ILE A 210 -1.19 -12.32 11.24
C ILE A 210 0.10 -12.04 11.99
N GLU A 211 1.18 -12.66 11.56
CA GLU A 211 2.56 -12.34 11.93
C GLU A 211 3.29 -11.92 10.66
N ILE A 212 3.73 -10.68 10.62
CA ILE A 212 4.58 -10.11 9.58
C ILE A 212 6.03 -10.32 10.00
N THR A 213 6.86 -10.79 9.09
CA THR A 213 8.32 -10.70 9.19
C THR A 213 8.79 -9.70 8.12
N THR A 214 9.41 -8.61 8.55
CA THR A 214 10.05 -7.66 7.61
C THR A 214 11.25 -8.31 6.94
N SER A 215 11.80 -7.71 5.88
CA SER A 215 13.16 -8.09 5.48
C SER A 215 14.18 -7.64 6.54
N ASP A 216 15.39 -8.18 6.46
CA ASP A 216 16.57 -7.48 6.97
C ASP A 216 16.72 -6.13 6.23
N VAL A 217 17.41 -5.17 6.84
CA VAL A 217 17.79 -3.93 6.15
C VAL A 217 19.18 -4.11 5.58
N PHE A 218 19.33 -3.82 4.28
CA PHE A 218 20.62 -3.85 3.59
C PHE A 218 21.02 -2.44 3.18
N ASP A 219 22.33 -2.17 3.15
CA ASP A 219 22.86 -0.95 2.55
C ASP A 219 22.87 -1.03 1.01
N GLN A 220 23.28 0.06 0.36
CA GLN A 220 23.45 0.14 -1.10
C GLN A 220 24.38 -0.93 -1.72
N ASN A 221 25.25 -1.55 -0.91
CA ASN A 221 26.16 -2.61 -1.35
C ASN A 221 25.61 -4.01 -1.03
N HIS A 222 24.33 -4.12 -0.66
CA HIS A 222 23.67 -5.36 -0.23
C HIS A 222 24.31 -6.00 1.01
N LYS A 223 25.04 -5.22 1.81
CA LYS A 223 25.51 -5.66 3.11
C LYS A 223 24.39 -5.46 4.12
N LYS A 224 24.07 -6.52 4.84
CA LYS A 224 23.11 -6.46 5.95
C LYS A 224 23.60 -5.49 7.03
N ILE A 225 22.73 -4.58 7.44
CA ILE A 225 22.98 -3.58 8.50
C ILE A 225 22.01 -3.69 9.67
N THR A 226 20.85 -4.33 9.50
CA THR A 226 19.90 -4.56 10.60
C THR A 226 19.12 -5.85 10.36
N ASP A 227 18.85 -6.59 11.45
CA ASP A 227 18.02 -7.80 11.42
C ASP A 227 16.53 -7.45 11.19
N SER A 228 15.84 -8.36 10.51
CA SER A 228 14.39 -8.39 10.37
C SER A 228 13.67 -8.38 11.72
N GLN A 229 12.44 -7.89 11.71
CA GLN A 229 11.55 -7.89 12.87
C GLN A 229 10.30 -8.71 12.60
N LYS A 230 9.78 -9.32 13.67
CA LYS A 230 8.49 -10.01 13.67
C LYS A 230 7.45 -9.16 14.38
N ILE A 231 6.33 -8.93 13.72
CA ILE A 231 5.23 -8.08 14.18
C ILE A 231 3.96 -8.90 14.13
N LYS A 232 3.35 -9.16 15.29
CA LYS A 232 2.10 -9.91 15.39
C LYS A 232 0.93 -8.97 15.62
N ILE A 233 -0.09 -9.06 14.78
CA ILE A 233 -1.28 -8.21 14.82
C ILE A 233 -2.50 -9.11 14.89
N ALA A 234 -3.32 -8.92 15.92
CA ALA A 234 -4.64 -9.56 16.04
C ALA A 234 -5.72 -8.63 15.49
N PHE A 235 -6.76 -9.23 14.91
CA PHE A 235 -8.01 -8.53 14.60
C PHE A 235 -8.69 -8.12 15.92
#